data_AF-A0A812KXJ9-F1
#
_entry.id   AF-A0A812KXJ9-F1
#
_cell.length_a   1.000
_cell.length_b   1.000
_cell.length_c   1.000
_cell.angle_alpha   90.00
_cell.angle_beta   90.00
_cell.angle_gamma   90.00
#
_symmetry.space_group_name_H-M   'P 1'
#
loop_
_entity.id
_entity.type
_entity.pdbx_description
1 polymer ?
#
loop_
_entity_poly.entity_id
_entity_poly.type
_entity_poly.pdbx_seq_one_letter_code
_entity_poly.pdbx_strand_id
1 'polypeptide(L)'
;MQLVILLFVQQFFAPYGYSAFSDRDELRDTLYEWDNEAGRRPDIERTYGPIEDWDVSNVISFRWLFSGLRWFNEEVGGWETSQVTDMSYTFQDASAFNKDIGSW
;
A
#
# COMPACT_ATOMS: atom_id res chain seq x y z
N MET A 1 -23.22 5.39 -21.63
CA MET A 1 -22.07 4.82 -22.35
C MET A 1 -21.49 3.76 -21.42
N GLN A 2 -21.78 2.50 -21.74
CA GLN A 2 -21.48 1.34 -20.90
C GLN A 2 -20.18 0.70 -21.40
N LEU A 3 -19.43 0.12 -20.46
CA LEU A 3 -18.45 -0.97 -20.61
C LEU A 3 -16.97 -0.66 -20.93
N VAL A 4 -16.13 -1.39 -20.15
CA VAL A 4 -14.76 -1.90 -20.39
C VAL A 4 -13.58 -1.10 -19.86
N ILE A 5 -13.28 -1.25 -18.56
CA ILE A 5 -11.94 -1.67 -18.08
C ILE A 5 -12.15 -2.59 -16.88
N LEU A 6 -12.24 -3.89 -17.15
CA LEU A 6 -12.12 -4.95 -16.15
C LEU A 6 -11.28 -6.04 -16.83
N LEU A 7 -9.99 -6.17 -16.49
CA LEU A 7 -9.14 -7.37 -16.66
C LEU A 7 -7.65 -7.07 -16.33
N PHE A 8 -7.33 -7.02 -15.04
CA PHE A 8 -6.11 -7.68 -14.52
C PHE A 8 -6.29 -8.09 -13.06
N VAL A 9 -7.41 -8.76 -12.75
CA VAL A 9 -7.59 -9.47 -11.47
C VAL A 9 -8.22 -10.83 -11.74
N GLN A 10 -7.46 -11.71 -12.37
CA GLN A 10 -7.47 -13.13 -11.99
C GLN A 10 -6.08 -13.32 -11.38
N GLN A 11 -5.89 -13.53 -10.09
CA GLN A 11 -6.49 -14.51 -9.20
C GLN A 11 -5.95 -14.12 -7.81
N PHE A 12 -6.77 -13.69 -6.85
CA PHE A 12 -7.09 -14.44 -5.65
C PHE A 12 -8.28 -13.75 -4.98
N PHE A 13 -9.50 -14.21 -5.24
CA PHE A 13 -10.58 -13.94 -4.30
C PHE A 13 -10.27 -14.74 -3.04
N ALA A 14 -9.73 -14.11 -2.00
CA ALA A 14 -9.75 -14.68 -0.66
C ALA A 14 -11.20 -14.56 -0.15
N PRO A 15 -11.97 -15.65 -0.01
CA PRO A 15 -13.38 -15.53 0.38
C PRO A 15 -13.55 -15.18 1.87
N TYR A 16 -12.46 -15.02 2.63
CA TYR A 16 -12.46 -14.91 4.10
C TYR A 16 -11.36 -13.99 4.68
N GLY A 17 -10.73 -13.11 3.90
CA GLY A 17 -9.67 -12.24 4.43
C GLY A 17 -9.23 -11.18 3.42
N TYR A 18 -8.51 -10.17 3.92
CA TYR A 18 -7.86 -9.18 3.09
C TYR A 18 -6.75 -9.81 2.24
N SER A 19 -6.57 -9.29 1.04
CA SER A 19 -5.46 -9.68 0.16
C SER A 19 -4.14 -9.14 0.71
N ALA A 20 -3.09 -9.94 0.62
CA ALA A 20 -1.72 -9.49 0.83
C ALA A 20 -1.16 -8.86 -0.44
N PHE A 21 -0.26 -7.90 -0.29
CA PHE A 21 0.50 -7.36 -1.41
C PHE A 21 1.53 -8.39 -1.88
N SER A 22 1.61 -8.60 -3.19
CA SER A 22 2.50 -9.58 -3.81
C SER A 22 3.89 -9.02 -4.07
N ASP A 23 4.02 -7.71 -4.27
CA ASP A 23 5.29 -7.02 -4.46
C ASP A 23 5.21 -5.53 -4.10
N ARG A 24 6.37 -4.87 -4.19
CA ARG A 24 6.53 -3.43 -3.88
C ARG A 24 5.71 -2.55 -4.82
N ASP A 25 5.60 -2.91 -6.08
CA ASP A 25 4.96 -2.07 -7.10
C ASP A 25 3.44 -2.09 -6.89
N GLU A 26 2.85 -3.25 -6.58
CA GLU A 26 1.43 -3.35 -6.19
C GLU A 26 1.11 -2.49 -4.96
N LEU A 27 1.95 -2.56 -3.92
CA LEU A 27 1.81 -1.72 -2.72
C LEU A 27 1.97 -0.23 -3.05
N ARG A 28 2.96 0.12 -3.87
CA ARG A 28 3.25 1.51 -4.26
C ARG A 28 2.11 2.13 -5.04
N ASP A 29 1.56 1.40 -6.00
CA ASP A 29 0.45 1.85 -6.84
C ASP A 29 -0.81 2.02 -5.99
N THR A 30 -1.08 1.09 -5.08
CA THR A 30 -2.21 1.18 -4.14
C THR A 30 -2.06 2.37 -3.18
N LEU A 31 -0.85 2.64 -2.67
CA LEU A 31 -0.57 3.85 -1.89
C LEU A 31 -0.76 5.13 -2.68
N TYR A 32 -0.41 5.14 -3.97
CA TYR A 32 -0.62 6.29 -4.84
C TYR A 32 -2.11 6.56 -5.06
N GLU A 33 -2.91 5.52 -5.32
CA GLU A 33 -4.37 5.61 -5.40
C GLU A 33 -4.97 6.08 -4.06
N TRP A 34 -4.51 5.54 -2.93
CA TRP A 34 -4.98 5.94 -1.59
C TRP A 34 -4.78 7.44 -1.31
N ASP A 35 -3.60 7.95 -1.66
CA ASP A 35 -3.21 9.35 -1.41
C ASP A 35 -3.92 10.34 -2.35
N ASN A 36 -4.14 9.96 -3.62
CA ASN A 36 -4.62 10.90 -4.66
C ASN A 36 -6.09 10.71 -5.05
N GLU A 37 -6.68 9.54 -4.78
CA GLU A 37 -8.04 9.19 -5.22
C GLU A 37 -8.90 8.76 -4.03
N ALA A 38 -9.33 9.72 -3.19
CA ALA A 38 -10.15 9.44 -2.01
C ALA A 38 -11.42 8.61 -2.29
N GLY A 39 -11.99 8.70 -3.51
CA GLY A 39 -13.13 7.90 -3.94
C GLY A 39 -12.85 6.40 -4.10
N ARG A 40 -11.58 5.99 -4.23
CA ARG A 40 -11.14 4.58 -4.32
C ARG A 40 -10.96 3.89 -2.98
N ARG A 41 -10.81 4.65 -1.89
CA ARG A 41 -10.52 4.11 -0.56
C ARG A 41 -11.48 2.98 -0.13
N PRO A 42 -12.81 3.08 -0.34
CA PRO A 42 -13.71 1.97 0.03
C PRO A 42 -13.45 0.67 -0.75
N ASP A 43 -12.99 0.76 -2.00
CA ASP A 43 -12.64 -0.42 -2.79
C ASP A 43 -11.29 -1.01 -2.37
N ILE A 44 -10.34 -0.15 -2.02
CA ILE A 44 -9.03 -0.54 -1.47
C ILE A 44 -9.23 -1.23 -0.12
N GLU A 45 -9.99 -0.65 0.81
CA GLU A 45 -10.30 -1.23 2.12
C GLU A 45 -11.05 -2.56 2.01
N ARG A 46 -11.94 -2.70 1.03
CA ARG A 46 -12.63 -3.97 0.76
C ARG A 46 -11.66 -5.07 0.29
N THR A 47 -10.53 -4.69 -0.31
CA THR A 47 -9.56 -5.61 -0.90
C THR A 47 -8.43 -5.93 0.08
N TYR A 48 -7.77 -4.90 0.62
CA TYR A 48 -6.55 -5.00 1.44
C TYR A 48 -6.81 -4.70 2.93
N GLY A 49 -7.99 -4.24 3.28
CA GLY A 49 -8.34 -3.89 4.66
C GLY A 49 -7.94 -2.47 5.06
N PRO A 50 -8.09 -2.15 6.36
CA PRO A 50 -7.58 -0.93 6.94
C PRO A 50 -6.08 -0.79 6.65
N ILE A 51 -5.62 0.42 6.36
CA ILE A 51 -4.23 0.65 5.94
C ILE A 51 -3.21 0.25 7.00
N GLU A 52 -3.57 0.36 8.29
CA GLU A 52 -2.78 -0.09 9.42
C GLU A 52 -2.57 -1.62 9.44
N ASP A 53 -3.45 -2.38 8.81
CA ASP A 53 -3.49 -3.85 8.80
C ASP A 53 -3.04 -4.47 7.46
N TRP A 54 -2.57 -3.64 6.52
CA TRP A 54 -2.12 -4.11 5.21
C TRP A 54 -1.01 -5.16 5.34
N ASP A 55 -1.25 -6.34 4.75
CA ASP A 55 -0.28 -7.43 4.75
C ASP A 55 0.78 -7.20 3.66
N VAL A 56 1.93 -6.70 4.11
CA VAL A 56 3.12 -6.43 3.29
C VAL A 56 4.19 -7.50 3.44
N SER A 57 3.87 -8.66 4.04
CA SER A 57 4.85 -9.70 4.39
C SER A 57 5.57 -10.34 3.20
N ASN A 58 5.04 -10.21 1.98
CA ASN A 58 5.69 -10.68 0.74
C ASN A 58 6.54 -9.59 0.06
N VAL A 59 6.55 -8.35 0.57
CA VAL A 59 7.25 -7.23 -0.04
C VAL A 59 8.70 -7.18 0.46
N ILE A 60 9.66 -7.41 -0.44
CA ILE A 60 11.10 -7.52 -0.09
C ILE A 60 11.83 -6.17 -0.10
N SER A 61 11.27 -5.15 -0.75
CA SER A 61 11.89 -3.83 -0.90
C SER A 61 10.88 -2.73 -0.63
N PHE A 62 11.25 -1.75 0.17
CA PHE A 62 10.51 -0.49 0.39
C PHE A 62 11.18 0.69 -0.30
N ARG A 63 12.06 0.40 -1.26
CA ARG A 63 12.77 1.42 -2.03
C ARG A 63 11.75 2.38 -2.67
N TRP A 64 11.85 3.67 -2.38
CA TRP A 64 10.94 4.71 -2.91
C TRP A 64 9.45 4.56 -2.56
N LEU A 65 9.08 3.76 -1.55
CA LEU A 65 7.67 3.35 -1.33
C LEU A 65 6.70 4.50 -1.05
N PHE A 66 7.08 5.50 -0.26
CA PHE A 66 6.26 6.70 -0.03
C PHE A 66 6.79 7.91 -0.80
N SER A 67 7.74 7.69 -1.72
CA SER A 67 8.43 8.80 -2.36
C SER A 67 7.48 9.69 -3.16
N GLY A 68 7.44 10.97 -2.82
CA GLY A 68 6.56 11.94 -3.46
C GLY A 68 5.07 11.83 -3.09
N LEU A 69 4.69 10.97 -2.14
CA LEU A 69 3.35 10.99 -1.54
C LEU A 69 3.24 12.17 -0.56
N ARG A 70 3.01 13.36 -1.13
CA ARG A 70 3.13 14.63 -0.40
C ARG A 70 2.06 14.83 0.67
N TRP A 71 0.93 14.11 0.57
CA TRP A 71 -0.21 14.23 1.48
C TRP A 71 -0.36 13.03 2.43
N PHE A 72 0.44 11.98 2.24
CA PHE A 72 0.34 10.75 2.98
C PHE A 72 0.80 10.92 4.44
N ASN A 73 -0.06 10.55 5.39
CA ASN A 73 0.20 10.66 6.83
C ASN A 73 -0.58 9.61 7.63
N GLU A 74 -0.69 8.40 7.09
CA GLU A 74 -1.42 7.29 7.71
C GLU A 74 -0.52 6.46 8.64
N GLU A 75 -1.12 5.76 9.59
CA GLU A 75 -0.38 4.91 10.54
C GLU A 75 0.11 3.63 9.83
N VAL A 76 1.42 3.52 9.63
CA VAL A 76 2.06 2.37 8.97
C VAL A 76 3.06 1.64 9.86
N GLY A 77 3.38 2.16 11.05
CA GLY A 77 4.38 1.57 11.95
C GLY A 77 4.05 0.16 12.47
N GLY A 78 2.82 -0.32 12.25
CA GLY A 78 2.38 -1.68 12.56
C GLY A 78 2.67 -2.72 11.48
N TRP A 79 3.12 -2.32 10.28
CA TRP A 79 3.40 -3.25 9.19
C TRP A 79 4.53 -4.22 9.53
N GLU A 80 4.37 -5.48 9.12
CA GLU A 80 5.41 -6.51 9.24
C GLU A 80 6.46 -6.30 8.15
N THR A 81 7.64 -5.78 8.52
CA THR A 81 8.72 -5.46 7.59
C THR A 81 9.91 -6.41 7.69
N SER A 82 9.77 -7.59 8.32
CA SER A 82 10.93 -8.47 8.60
C SER A 82 11.58 -9.04 7.34
N GLN A 83 10.83 -9.10 6.24
CA GLN A 83 11.32 -9.53 4.93
C GLN A 83 11.91 -8.39 4.09
N VAL A 84 11.75 -7.12 4.52
CA VAL A 84 12.22 -5.96 3.77
C VAL A 84 13.74 -5.83 3.91
N THR A 85 14.44 -5.75 2.78
CA THR A 85 15.91 -5.70 2.72
C THR A 85 16.47 -4.40 2.13
N ASP A 86 15.63 -3.57 1.51
CA ASP A 86 16.01 -2.25 0.99
C ASP A 86 14.97 -1.19 1.38
N MET A 87 15.34 -0.27 2.27
CA MET A 87 14.54 0.91 2.68
C MET A 87 15.11 2.22 2.11
N SER A 88 15.89 2.15 1.04
CA SER A 88 16.50 3.35 0.46
C SER A 88 15.43 4.30 -0.07
N TYR A 89 15.51 5.56 0.36
CA TYR A 89 14.64 6.65 -0.09
C TYR A 89 13.14 6.42 0.12
N THR A 90 12.75 5.57 1.07
CA THR A 90 11.35 5.23 1.36
C THR A 90 10.46 6.45 1.57
N PHE A 91 10.97 7.51 2.20
CA PHE A 91 10.23 8.75 2.48
C PHE A 91 10.76 10.00 1.74
N GLN A 92 11.52 9.84 0.65
CA GLN A 92 11.98 11.03 -0.10
C GLN A 92 10.79 11.86 -0.58
N ASP A 93 10.78 13.16 -0.28
CA ASP A 93 9.71 14.09 -0.65
C ASP A 93 8.30 13.73 -0.12
N ALA A 94 8.20 12.86 0.89
CA ALA A 94 6.95 12.53 1.60
C ALA A 94 6.64 13.59 2.69
N SER A 95 6.41 14.84 2.27
CA SER A 95 6.46 16.02 3.15
C SER A 95 5.43 16.06 4.29
N ALA A 96 4.29 15.39 4.16
CA ALA A 96 3.25 15.38 5.20
C ALA A 96 3.43 14.26 6.23
N PHE A 97 4.27 13.27 5.96
CA PHE A 97 4.40 12.09 6.81
C PHE A 97 5.07 12.46 8.14
N ASN A 98 4.36 12.18 9.23
CA ASN A 98 4.82 12.45 10.60
C ASN A 98 4.26 11.41 11.59
N LYS A 99 4.21 10.15 11.16
CA LYS A 99 3.79 9.02 12.01
C LYS A 99 4.97 8.23 12.51
N ASP A 100 4.77 7.54 13.63
CA ASP A 100 5.76 6.60 14.15
C ASP A 100 5.85 5.39 13.21
N ILE A 101 7.07 5.00 12.86
CA ILE A 101 7.35 3.84 12.00
C ILE A 101 7.64 2.58 12.83
N GLY A 102 7.60 2.65 14.16
CA GLY A 102 7.77 1.50 15.02
C GLY A 102 9.15 0.86 14.87
N SER A 103 9.17 -0.44 14.53
CA SER A 103 10.39 -1.28 14.50
C SER A 103 10.89 -1.57 13.08
N TRP A 104 10.52 -0.75 12.09
CA TRP A 104 10.97 -0.89 10.71
C TRP A 104 12.49 -0.92 10.58
#